data_AF-A0A929GWR6-F1
#
_entry.id   AF-A0A929GWR6-F1
#
_cell.length_a   1.000
_cell.length_b   1.000
_cell.length_c   1.000
_cell.angle_alpha   90.00
_cell.angle_beta   90.00
_cell.angle_gamma   90.00
#
_symmetry.space_group_name_H-M   'P 1'
#
loop_
_entity.id
_entity.type
_entity.pdbx_description
1 polymer ?
#
loop_
_entity_poly.entity_id
_entity_poly.type
_entity_poly.pdbx_seq_one_letter_code
_entity_poly.pdbx_strand_id
1 'polypeptide(L)'
;MDLVEIRKKAKALKDNKAKDGSKAKEKKSARKTVEEKVEEKPLAFDLTETDANEIEKLEGIEETAFADDSVPTDEIVEDQLVNPAEEEEPSDFLTRAMNALYEQSLEKEQNGALEEEEDDEKLEYLCFMLSDEEYALDIKELREVINVIKVTEVPKTPSYVIGIISLRGNVIPLFDLRMRLGLEGRQYDSKTRILVVSNNGASMGLVVDRVTEVVKLSKSALEAPPTLINTVNADLLEGVGRYNDRLLIIPNLTKVLTLN
;
A
#
# COMPACT_ATOMS: atom_id res chain seq x y z
N MET A 1 25.17 7.11 48.03
CA MET A 1 23.90 7.86 48.13
C MET A 1 22.78 6.84 48.25
N ASP A 2 22.01 6.90 49.33
CA ASP A 2 21.07 5.84 49.72
C ASP A 2 19.71 6.00 49.02
N LEU A 3 19.13 4.88 48.55
CA LEU A 3 17.87 4.83 47.77
C LEU A 3 16.66 5.37 48.56
N VAL A 4 16.78 5.43 49.90
CA VAL A 4 15.76 5.99 50.80
C VAL A 4 15.69 7.52 50.69
N GLU A 5 16.81 8.21 50.46
CA GLU A 5 16.83 9.67 50.33
C GLU A 5 16.26 10.16 48.99
N ILE A 6 16.47 9.39 47.92
CA ILE A 6 15.96 9.68 46.57
C ILE A 6 14.42 9.65 46.56
N ARG A 7 13.81 8.66 47.23
CA ARG A 7 12.34 8.58 47.33
C ARG A 7 11.72 9.69 48.18
N LYS A 8 12.43 10.19 49.21
CA LYS A 8 11.95 11.30 50.05
C LYS A 8 11.93 12.63 49.28
N LYS A 9 12.91 12.84 48.39
CA LYS A 9 13.00 14.05 47.53
C LYS A 9 11.95 14.06 46.40
N ALA A 10 11.61 12.89 45.85
CA ALA A 10 10.58 12.76 44.81
C ALA A 10 9.15 13.03 45.34
N LYS A 11 8.87 12.72 46.62
CA LYS A 11 7.56 12.99 47.24
C LYS A 11 7.35 14.47 47.54
N ALA A 12 8.39 15.20 47.95
CA ALA A 12 8.31 16.64 48.22
C ALA A 12 8.10 17.50 46.96
N LEU A 13 8.46 17.00 45.76
CA LEU A 13 8.25 17.73 44.51
C LEU A 13 6.81 17.64 43.96
N LYS A 14 6.02 16.62 44.37
CA LYS A 14 4.63 16.46 43.91
C LYS A 14 3.65 17.37 44.65
N ASP A 15 3.93 17.74 45.90
CA ASP A 15 3.00 18.54 46.70
C ASP A 15 3.06 20.06 46.40
N ASN A 16 4.10 20.53 45.69
CA ASN A 16 4.25 21.95 45.34
C ASN A 16 3.65 22.35 43.99
N LYS A 17 3.21 21.39 43.15
CA LYS A 17 2.65 21.67 41.81
C LYS A 17 1.12 21.83 41.81
N ALA A 18 0.46 21.69 42.96
CA ALA A 18 -1.01 21.75 43.08
C ALA A 18 -1.54 23.08 43.65
N LYS A 19 -0.69 24.11 43.85
CA LYS A 19 -1.09 25.39 44.46
C LYS A 19 -0.88 26.65 43.62
N ASP A 20 -0.38 26.55 42.39
CA ASP A 20 -0.15 27.72 41.53
C ASP A 20 -0.77 27.51 40.14
N GLY A 21 -1.91 28.15 39.87
CA GLY A 21 -2.63 28.00 38.60
C GLY A 21 -4.07 28.54 38.60
N SER A 22 -4.67 28.79 39.77
CA SER A 22 -5.93 29.51 39.88
C SER A 22 -5.69 31.01 40.04
N LYS A 23 -5.51 31.74 38.93
CA LYS A 23 -5.83 33.18 38.77
C LYS A 23 -5.42 33.71 37.39
N ALA A 24 -6.36 33.75 36.44
CA ALA A 24 -6.37 34.76 35.38
C ALA A 24 -7.83 34.98 34.92
N LYS A 25 -8.41 36.06 35.45
CA LYS A 25 -9.75 36.57 35.16
C LYS A 25 -9.80 37.27 33.80
N GLU A 26 -10.96 37.17 33.17
CA GLU A 26 -11.72 38.21 32.46
C GLU A 26 -10.94 39.39 31.87
N LYS A 27 -11.01 39.54 30.54
CA LYS A 27 -11.37 40.82 29.90
C LYS A 27 -12.14 40.58 28.60
N LYS A 28 -13.38 41.08 28.59
CA LYS A 28 -14.28 41.30 27.44
C LYS A 28 -13.59 42.13 26.35
N SER A 29 -13.89 41.87 25.07
CA SER A 29 -14.52 42.89 24.19
C SER A 29 -14.80 42.36 22.77
N ALA A 30 -16.03 42.64 22.34
CA ALA A 30 -16.72 42.44 21.07
C ALA A 30 -15.94 42.63 19.74
N ARG A 31 -16.35 41.82 18.73
CA ARG A 31 -16.60 42.12 17.28
C ARG A 31 -16.50 40.80 16.50
N LYS A 32 -17.29 40.47 15.48
CA LYS A 32 -18.53 40.94 14.86
C LYS A 32 -18.85 39.81 13.86
N THR A 33 -20.08 39.32 13.86
CA THR A 33 -20.61 38.33 12.92
C THR A 33 -20.45 38.82 11.47
N VAL A 34 -19.91 37.97 10.60
CA VAL A 34 -20.15 38.03 9.15
C VAL A 34 -20.53 36.62 8.73
N GLU A 35 -21.82 36.46 8.45
CA GLU A 35 -22.37 35.35 7.68
C GLU A 35 -21.87 35.52 6.24
N GLU A 36 -21.11 34.56 5.73
CA GLU A 36 -20.85 34.47 4.29
C GLU A 36 -21.64 33.29 3.74
N LYS A 37 -22.68 33.68 3.00
CA LYS A 37 -23.65 32.85 2.32
C LYS A 37 -23.06 32.50 0.96
N VAL A 38 -22.49 31.31 0.81
CA VAL A 38 -22.09 30.82 -0.52
C VAL A 38 -23.30 30.21 -1.18
N GLU A 39 -23.78 30.94 -2.18
CA GLU A 39 -24.91 30.66 -3.04
C GLU A 39 -24.57 29.51 -4.01
N GLU A 40 -25.36 28.44 -3.94
CA GLU A 40 -25.32 27.32 -4.87
C GLU A 40 -25.69 27.80 -6.29
N LYS A 41 -24.86 27.46 -7.28
CA LYS A 41 -25.21 27.59 -8.70
C LYS A 41 -25.16 26.20 -9.34
N PRO A 42 -26.29 25.65 -9.82
CA PRO A 42 -26.26 24.38 -10.54
C PRO A 42 -25.69 24.59 -11.95
N LEU A 43 -24.71 23.77 -12.31
CA LEU A 43 -24.23 23.60 -13.69
C LEU A 43 -25.28 22.79 -14.47
N ALA A 44 -26.11 23.47 -15.24
CA ALA A 44 -26.88 22.85 -16.30
C ALA A 44 -25.94 22.59 -17.49
N PHE A 45 -25.67 21.31 -17.78
CA PHE A 45 -25.01 20.88 -19.01
C PHE A 45 -26.10 20.27 -19.89
N ASP A 46 -26.55 21.06 -20.87
CA ASP A 46 -27.50 20.68 -21.91
C ASP A 46 -26.69 20.09 -23.08
N LEU A 47 -26.81 18.78 -23.29
CA LEU A 47 -26.33 18.11 -24.49
C LEU A 47 -27.56 17.79 -25.34
N THR A 48 -27.78 18.63 -26.34
CA THR A 48 -28.71 18.34 -27.42
C THR A 48 -28.17 17.16 -28.24
N GLU A 49 -29.03 16.17 -28.41
CA GLU A 49 -28.86 15.03 -29.30
C GLU A 49 -28.52 15.55 -30.70
N THR A 50 -27.37 15.14 -31.23
CA THR A 50 -27.02 15.36 -32.64
C THR A 50 -27.24 14.05 -33.39
N ASP A 51 -28.11 14.13 -34.39
CA ASP A 51 -28.52 13.05 -35.29
C ASP A 51 -27.32 12.29 -35.87
N ALA A 52 -27.29 10.98 -35.62
CA ALA A 52 -26.45 10.05 -36.34
C ALA A 52 -27.23 9.52 -37.55
N ASN A 53 -26.95 10.05 -38.75
CA ASN A 53 -27.19 9.37 -40.04
C ASN A 53 -26.64 10.21 -41.21
N GLU A 54 -25.36 10.03 -41.52
CA GLU A 54 -24.71 10.30 -42.82
C GLU A 54 -23.23 9.93 -42.59
N ILE A 55 -22.71 8.81 -43.09
CA ILE A 55 -22.24 8.62 -44.47
C ILE A 55 -21.93 7.13 -44.65
N GLU A 56 -22.74 6.42 -45.42
CA GLU A 56 -22.32 5.24 -46.19
C GLU A 56 -22.43 5.63 -47.67
N LYS A 57 -21.28 5.77 -48.34
CA LYS A 57 -21.06 5.46 -49.76
C LYS A 57 -19.73 6.05 -50.22
N LEU A 58 -18.91 5.19 -50.81
CA LEU A 58 -17.96 5.37 -51.91
C LEU A 58 -17.14 4.05 -51.91
N GLU A 59 -17.53 3.02 -52.68
CA GLU A 59 -17.09 2.78 -54.08
C GLU A 59 -15.58 3.05 -54.21
N GLY A 60 -14.69 2.06 -54.38
CA GLY A 60 -14.67 1.05 -55.44
C GLY A 60 -13.44 1.34 -56.31
N ILE A 61 -12.37 0.53 -56.20
CA ILE A 61 -11.26 0.53 -57.16
C ILE A 61 -10.86 -0.93 -57.43
N GLU A 62 -10.69 -1.20 -58.71
CA GLU A 62 -10.68 -2.48 -59.42
C GLU A 62 -9.43 -3.36 -59.25
N GLU A 63 -9.64 -4.62 -59.64
CA GLU A 63 -8.66 -5.67 -59.93
C GLU A 63 -7.50 -5.23 -60.83
N THR A 64 -6.31 -5.79 -60.60
CA THR A 64 -5.53 -6.40 -61.69
C THR A 64 -4.80 -7.64 -61.20
N ALA A 65 -5.15 -8.79 -61.77
CA ALA A 65 -4.41 -10.04 -61.65
C ALA A 65 -3.16 -10.02 -62.54
N PHE A 66 -2.03 -10.54 -62.02
CA PHE A 66 -0.92 -11.07 -62.81
C PHE A 66 -0.43 -12.37 -62.17
N ALA A 67 -0.09 -13.32 -63.03
CA ALA A 67 0.09 -14.73 -62.78
C ALA A 67 1.51 -15.12 -62.33
N ASP A 68 1.58 -16.33 -61.77
CA ASP A 68 2.66 -17.33 -61.91
C ASP A 68 4.05 -16.96 -61.37
N ASP A 69 4.48 -17.62 -60.29
CA ASP A 69 5.55 -18.62 -60.37
C ASP A 69 5.72 -19.34 -59.03
N SER A 70 5.91 -20.65 -59.13
CA SER A 70 6.35 -21.57 -58.10
C SER A 70 7.64 -21.13 -57.40
N VAL A 71 7.61 -20.98 -56.06
CA VAL A 71 8.81 -20.99 -55.21
C VAL A 71 8.52 -21.83 -53.95
N PRO A 72 9.49 -22.65 -53.48
CA PRO A 72 9.23 -23.84 -52.69
C PRO A 72 8.84 -23.56 -51.23
N THR A 73 8.19 -24.55 -50.64
CA THR A 73 8.16 -24.82 -49.19
C THR A 73 9.59 -24.90 -48.65
N ASP A 74 10.12 -23.78 -48.18
CA ASP A 74 11.14 -23.79 -47.15
C ASP A 74 10.44 -23.78 -45.79
N GLU A 75 10.83 -24.75 -44.97
CA GLU A 75 10.50 -24.88 -43.57
C GLU A 75 10.65 -23.52 -42.88
N ILE A 76 9.52 -22.86 -42.60
CA ILE A 76 9.47 -22.03 -41.40
C ILE A 76 9.44 -23.05 -40.28
N VAL A 77 10.63 -23.36 -39.77
CA VAL A 77 10.79 -23.73 -38.38
C VAL A 77 10.01 -22.66 -37.63
N GLU A 78 8.88 -23.04 -37.03
CA GLU A 78 8.32 -22.26 -35.94
C GLU A 78 9.42 -22.21 -34.88
N ASP A 79 10.31 -21.22 -35.05
CA ASP A 79 11.11 -20.70 -33.98
C ASP A 79 10.06 -20.25 -32.98
N GLN A 80 9.82 -21.12 -32.00
CA GLN A 80 9.03 -20.78 -30.85
C GLN A 80 9.69 -19.54 -30.29
N LEU A 81 9.13 -18.39 -30.66
CA LEU A 81 9.27 -17.16 -29.93
C LEU A 81 8.68 -17.48 -28.56
N VAL A 82 9.49 -18.09 -27.69
CA VAL A 82 9.29 -18.06 -26.27
C VAL A 82 9.21 -16.58 -25.97
N ASN A 83 7.99 -16.09 -25.70
CA ASN A 83 7.73 -14.70 -25.38
C ASN A 83 8.71 -14.30 -24.27
N PRO A 84 9.66 -13.39 -24.49
CA PRO A 84 10.67 -13.05 -23.49
C PRO A 84 10.12 -12.16 -22.35
N ALA A 85 8.81 -12.15 -22.15
CA ALA A 85 8.12 -11.30 -21.18
C ALA A 85 6.77 -11.91 -20.75
N GLU A 86 6.74 -13.19 -20.38
CA GLU A 86 5.76 -13.60 -19.37
C GLU A 86 6.20 -12.95 -18.05
N GLU A 87 5.87 -11.66 -17.89
CA GLU A 87 5.86 -11.03 -16.56
C GLU A 87 4.86 -11.87 -15.74
N GLU A 88 5.36 -12.71 -14.83
CA GLU A 88 4.51 -13.48 -13.92
C GLU A 88 3.49 -12.52 -13.29
N GLU A 89 2.21 -12.88 -13.35
CA GLU A 89 1.19 -12.13 -12.62
C GLU A 89 1.56 -12.12 -11.13
N PRO A 90 1.50 -10.98 -10.43
CA PRO A 90 1.93 -10.88 -9.04
C PRO A 90 1.27 -11.91 -8.11
N SER A 91 0.06 -12.39 -8.45
CA SER A 91 -0.62 -13.44 -7.69
C SER A 91 0.10 -14.79 -7.73
N ASP A 92 0.70 -15.17 -8.86
CA ASP A 92 1.28 -16.50 -9.06
C ASP A 92 2.60 -16.62 -8.33
N PHE A 93 3.42 -15.58 -8.48
CA PHE A 93 4.64 -15.40 -7.71
C PHE A 93 4.39 -15.46 -6.19
N LEU A 94 3.36 -14.75 -5.71
CA LEU A 94 2.97 -14.75 -4.30
C LEU A 94 2.41 -16.09 -3.83
N THR A 95 1.60 -16.74 -4.65
CA THR A 95 1.05 -18.07 -4.34
C THR A 95 2.19 -19.06 -4.15
N ARG A 96 3.21 -19.01 -5.00
CA ARG A 96 4.42 -19.83 -4.86
C ARG A 96 5.18 -19.51 -3.58
N ALA A 97 5.43 -18.23 -3.28
CA ALA A 97 6.13 -17.82 -2.05
C ALA A 97 5.38 -18.31 -0.79
N MET A 98 4.07 -18.09 -0.74
CA MET A 98 3.24 -18.50 0.38
C MET A 98 3.17 -20.02 0.56
N ASN A 99 3.11 -20.78 -0.54
CA ASN A 99 3.13 -22.24 -0.47
C ASN A 99 4.49 -22.75 0.05
N ALA A 100 5.60 -22.17 -0.40
CA ALA A 100 6.93 -22.54 0.08
C ALA A 100 7.11 -22.26 1.59
N LEU A 101 6.55 -21.16 2.08
CA LEU A 101 6.53 -20.83 3.51
C LEU A 101 5.71 -21.82 4.33
N TYR A 102 4.55 -22.21 3.81
CA TYR A 102 3.68 -23.19 4.45
C TYR A 102 4.40 -24.54 4.58
N GLU A 103 5.04 -25.00 3.51
CA GLU A 103 5.82 -26.25 3.51
C GLU A 103 6.98 -26.21 4.52
N GLN A 104 7.74 -25.11 4.57
CA GLN A 104 8.83 -24.95 5.56
C GLN A 104 8.36 -24.99 7.00
N SER A 105 7.16 -24.46 7.29
CA SER A 105 6.60 -24.51 8.64
C SER A 105 6.28 -25.93 9.09
N LEU A 106 5.78 -26.78 8.19
CA LEU A 106 5.47 -28.18 8.46
C LEU A 106 6.73 -29.03 8.69
N GLU A 107 7.80 -28.75 7.95
CA GLU A 107 9.08 -29.45 8.10
C GLU A 107 9.78 -29.11 9.43
N LYS A 108 9.70 -27.86 9.89
CA LYS A 108 10.26 -27.43 11.19
C LYS A 108 9.55 -28.07 12.39
N GLU A 109 8.25 -28.36 12.29
CA GLU A 109 7.51 -29.08 13.34
C GLU A 109 7.93 -30.56 13.48
N GLN A 110 8.40 -31.20 12.41
CA GLN A 110 8.78 -32.62 12.40
C GLN A 110 10.25 -32.87 12.77
N ASN A 111 11.12 -31.90 12.53
CA ASN A 111 12.58 -32.02 12.72
C ASN A 111 13.12 -31.35 14.00
N GLY A 112 12.25 -31.01 14.96
CA GLY A 112 12.61 -30.32 16.20
C GLY A 112 13.42 -31.17 17.20
N ALA A 113 14.65 -31.54 16.84
CA ALA A 113 15.67 -31.96 17.80
C ALA A 113 17.09 -31.65 17.28
N LEU A 114 17.74 -30.71 17.99
CA LEU A 114 19.18 -30.40 18.03
C LEU A 114 19.75 -29.57 16.87
N GLU A 115 19.92 -28.27 17.10
CA GLU A 115 21.21 -27.55 17.18
C GLU A 115 20.94 -26.06 17.47
N GLU A 116 21.41 -25.55 18.62
CA GLU A 116 21.36 -24.12 18.97
C GLU A 116 22.53 -23.39 18.28
N GLU A 117 22.42 -23.16 16.98
CA GLU A 117 23.04 -21.98 16.38
C GLU A 117 22.05 -20.81 16.54
N GLU A 118 22.52 -19.59 16.79
CA GLU A 118 21.67 -18.39 16.70
C GLU A 118 21.23 -18.24 15.24
N ASP A 119 20.22 -19.01 14.83
CA ASP A 119 19.58 -18.92 13.52
C ASP A 119 18.84 -17.57 13.52
N ASP A 120 19.52 -16.55 12.99
CA ASP A 120 18.95 -15.23 12.76
C ASP A 120 17.72 -15.41 11.86
N GLU A 121 16.55 -15.42 12.50
CA GLU A 121 15.27 -15.77 11.90
C GLU A 121 15.11 -14.97 10.61
N LYS A 122 15.16 -15.66 9.47
CA LYS A 122 14.91 -15.06 8.16
C LYS A 122 13.42 -14.92 7.97
N LEU A 123 12.97 -13.68 7.89
CA LEU A 123 11.60 -13.30 7.59
C LEU A 123 11.47 -13.05 6.09
N GLU A 124 10.29 -13.35 5.55
CA GLU A 124 9.95 -13.11 4.16
C GLU A 124 9.08 -11.86 4.04
N TYR A 125 9.48 -10.98 3.12
CA TYR A 125 8.83 -9.70 2.92
C TYR A 125 8.35 -9.55 1.48
N LEU A 126 7.09 -9.15 1.30
CA LEU A 126 6.60 -8.68 0.02
C LEU A 126 7.07 -7.25 -0.22
N CYS A 127 7.86 -7.06 -1.26
CA CYS A 127 8.31 -5.76 -1.74
C CYS A 127 7.30 -5.15 -2.73
N PHE A 128 7.09 -3.85 -2.61
CA PHE A 128 6.20 -3.08 -3.45
C PHE A 128 6.69 -1.63 -3.54
N MET A 129 6.19 -0.90 -4.52
CA MET A 129 6.60 0.47 -4.77
C MET A 129 5.50 1.46 -4.41
N LEU A 130 5.92 2.60 -3.87
CA LEU A 130 5.10 3.80 -3.74
C LEU A 130 5.90 4.98 -4.29
N SER A 131 5.41 5.58 -5.36
CA SER A 131 6.16 6.55 -6.16
C SER A 131 7.51 5.95 -6.59
N ASP A 132 8.62 6.57 -6.18
CA ASP A 132 9.98 6.16 -6.54
C ASP A 132 10.70 5.40 -5.41
N GLU A 133 9.99 5.09 -4.31
CA GLU A 133 10.54 4.42 -3.13
C GLU A 133 10.03 2.98 -3.02
N GLU A 134 10.90 2.10 -2.51
CA GLU A 134 10.60 0.68 -2.29
C GLU A 134 10.24 0.42 -0.83
N TYR A 135 9.09 -0.21 -0.63
CA TYR A 135 8.52 -0.57 0.66
C TYR A 135 8.40 -2.09 0.75
N ALA A 136 8.30 -2.59 1.97
CA ALA A 136 8.18 -4.01 2.22
C ALA A 136 7.27 -4.31 3.42
N LEU A 137 6.44 -5.35 3.34
CA LEU A 137 5.62 -5.84 4.46
C LEU A 137 5.88 -7.32 4.72
N ASP A 138 5.79 -7.74 5.98
CA ASP A 138 5.94 -9.15 6.34
C ASP A 138 4.82 -9.94 5.67
N ILE A 139 5.20 -10.94 4.90
CA ILE A 139 4.25 -11.76 4.13
C ILE A 139 3.28 -12.51 5.06
N LYS A 140 3.61 -12.71 6.34
CA LYS A 140 2.69 -13.25 7.35
C LYS A 140 1.47 -12.35 7.58
N GLU A 141 1.59 -11.05 7.35
CA GLU A 141 0.48 -10.10 7.44
C GLU A 141 -0.35 -10.03 6.16
N LEU A 142 0.17 -10.56 5.04
CA LEU A 142 -0.48 -10.58 3.74
C LEU A 142 -1.46 -11.76 3.62
N ARG A 143 -2.66 -11.50 3.11
CA ARG A 143 -3.62 -12.56 2.74
C ARG A 143 -3.67 -12.81 1.25
N GLU A 144 -3.78 -11.75 0.46
CA GLU A 144 -3.81 -11.84 -0.99
C GLU A 144 -3.47 -10.49 -1.62
N VAL A 145 -3.02 -10.53 -2.88
CA VAL A 145 -2.83 -9.35 -3.72
C VAL A 145 -3.80 -9.44 -4.87
N ILE A 146 -4.60 -8.39 -5.04
CA ILE A 146 -5.64 -8.34 -6.05
C ILE A 146 -5.49 -7.09 -6.92
N ASN A 147 -6.04 -7.15 -8.12
CA ASN A 147 -6.19 -5.97 -8.96
C ASN A 147 -7.14 -4.96 -8.32
N VAL A 148 -7.00 -3.68 -8.68
CA VAL A 148 -7.95 -2.66 -8.25
C VAL A 148 -9.33 -3.00 -8.81
N ILE A 149 -10.29 -3.19 -7.91
CA ILE A 149 -11.69 -3.45 -8.23
C ILE A 149 -12.54 -2.20 -7.92
N LYS A 150 -13.82 -2.27 -8.26
CA LYS A 150 -14.77 -1.18 -7.98
C LYS A 150 -14.82 -0.88 -6.47
N VAL A 151 -14.44 0.34 -6.11
CA VAL A 151 -14.50 0.84 -4.73
C VAL A 151 -15.84 1.53 -4.50
N THR A 152 -16.43 1.28 -3.34
CA THR A 152 -17.59 2.04 -2.86
C THR A 152 -17.09 3.11 -1.90
N GLU A 153 -17.25 4.38 -2.30
CA GLU A 153 -16.82 5.51 -1.49
C GLU A 153 -17.59 5.60 -0.18
N VAL A 154 -16.88 5.98 0.88
CA VAL A 154 -17.48 6.20 2.21
C VAL A 154 -17.44 7.69 2.52
N PRO A 155 -18.57 8.33 2.83
CA PRO A 155 -18.59 9.77 3.08
C PRO A 155 -17.91 10.13 4.42
N LYS A 156 -17.34 11.34 4.50
CA LYS A 156 -16.75 11.93 5.70
C LYS A 156 -15.57 11.14 6.29
N THR A 157 -14.83 10.41 5.46
CA THR A 157 -13.60 9.76 5.87
C THR A 157 -12.38 10.65 5.60
N PRO A 158 -11.25 10.42 6.29
CA PRO A 158 -9.98 11.02 5.91
C PRO A 158 -9.64 10.70 4.46
N SER A 159 -8.88 11.58 3.82
CA SER A 159 -8.53 11.49 2.39
C SER A 159 -7.77 10.21 2.03
N TYR A 160 -7.03 9.62 2.97
CA TYR A 160 -6.33 8.35 2.79
C TYR A 160 -7.24 7.12 2.86
N VAL A 161 -8.51 7.27 3.20
CA VAL A 161 -9.51 6.20 3.17
C VAL A 161 -10.32 6.35 1.90
N ILE A 162 -10.05 5.48 0.92
CA ILE A 162 -10.67 5.52 -0.41
C ILE A 162 -12.12 5.03 -0.33
N GLY A 163 -12.40 4.09 0.58
CA GLY A 163 -13.74 3.56 0.79
C GLY A 163 -13.71 2.12 1.26
N ILE A 164 -14.64 1.32 0.72
CA ILE A 164 -14.75 -0.11 1.01
C ILE A 164 -14.87 -0.92 -0.29
N ILE A 165 -14.43 -2.17 -0.23
CA ILE A 165 -14.63 -3.18 -1.27
C ILE A 165 -15.34 -4.39 -0.69
N SER A 166 -16.03 -5.15 -1.54
CA SER A 166 -16.53 -6.48 -1.17
C SER A 166 -15.61 -7.54 -1.77
N LEU A 167 -15.00 -8.34 -0.91
CA LEU A 167 -14.12 -9.44 -1.32
C LEU A 167 -14.64 -10.74 -0.69
N ARG A 168 -15.10 -11.66 -1.54
CA ARG A 168 -15.69 -12.94 -1.13
C ARG A 168 -16.79 -12.78 -0.06
N GLY A 169 -17.61 -11.75 -0.20
CA GLY A 169 -18.70 -11.42 0.74
C GLY A 169 -18.27 -10.66 2.00
N ASN A 170 -16.97 -10.45 2.23
CA ASN A 170 -16.47 -9.65 3.35
C ASN A 170 -16.30 -8.19 2.91
N VAL A 171 -16.73 -7.26 3.76
CA VAL A 171 -16.51 -5.82 3.56
C VAL A 171 -15.13 -5.47 4.08
N ILE A 172 -14.26 -4.98 3.20
CA ILE A 172 -12.87 -4.63 3.51
C ILE A 172 -12.69 -3.12 3.33
N PRO A 173 -12.26 -2.38 4.36
CA PRO A 173 -11.88 -0.97 4.22
C PRO A 173 -10.61 -0.84 3.39
N LEU A 174 -10.55 0.19 2.54
CA LEU A 174 -9.48 0.41 1.59
C LEU A 174 -8.77 1.74 1.88
N PHE A 175 -7.44 1.68 2.02
CA PHE A 175 -6.57 2.80 2.31
C PHE A 175 -5.63 3.07 1.13
N ASP A 176 -5.49 4.33 0.72
CA ASP A 176 -4.42 4.76 -0.18
C ASP A 176 -3.14 4.92 0.64
N LEU A 177 -2.15 4.05 0.42
CA LEU A 177 -0.93 4.05 1.22
C LEU A 177 -0.04 5.25 0.91
N ARG A 178 -0.06 5.79 -0.32
CA ARG A 178 0.65 7.04 -0.64
C ARG A 178 0.11 8.17 0.22
N MET A 179 -1.21 8.38 0.16
CA MET A 179 -1.86 9.45 0.92
C MET A 179 -1.69 9.25 2.43
N ARG A 180 -1.72 8.00 2.91
CA ARG A 180 -1.54 7.68 4.33
C ARG A 180 -0.14 8.02 4.86
N LEU A 181 0.87 7.87 4.01
CA LEU A 181 2.27 8.22 4.29
C LEU A 181 2.62 9.67 3.90
N GLY A 182 1.63 10.46 3.46
CA GLY A 182 1.83 11.86 3.07
C GLY A 182 2.56 12.05 1.73
N LEU A 183 2.60 11.00 0.91
CA LEU A 183 3.07 11.07 -0.48
C LEU A 183 1.97 11.65 -1.38
N GLU A 184 2.38 12.17 -2.54
CA GLU A 184 1.43 12.67 -3.52
C GLU A 184 0.57 11.52 -4.08
N GLY A 185 -0.75 11.74 -4.11
CA GLY A 185 -1.67 10.83 -4.77
C GLY A 185 -1.45 10.83 -6.28
N ARG A 186 -1.59 9.67 -6.92
CA ARG A 186 -1.52 9.52 -8.37
C ARG A 186 -2.61 8.57 -8.85
N GLN A 187 -3.09 8.80 -10.07
CA GLN A 187 -4.10 7.97 -10.71
C GLN A 187 -3.66 6.50 -10.76
N TYR A 188 -4.59 5.60 -10.46
CA TYR A 188 -4.35 4.16 -10.54
C TYR A 188 -4.22 3.71 -11.99
N ASP A 189 -3.26 2.83 -12.24
CA ASP A 189 -2.96 2.23 -13.53
C ASP A 189 -3.10 0.70 -13.49
N SER A 190 -2.75 0.02 -14.58
CA SER A 190 -2.82 -1.44 -14.67
C SER A 190 -1.83 -2.17 -13.75
N LYS A 191 -0.83 -1.47 -13.19
CA LYS A 191 0.16 -2.04 -12.26
C LYS A 191 -0.26 -1.87 -10.82
N THR A 192 -1.18 -0.94 -10.55
CA THR A 192 -1.72 -0.68 -9.21
C THR A 192 -2.37 -1.95 -8.65
N ARG A 193 -2.10 -2.25 -7.38
CA ARG A 193 -2.60 -3.43 -6.68
C ARG A 193 -3.22 -3.05 -5.34
N ILE A 194 -4.09 -3.91 -4.84
CA ILE A 194 -4.59 -3.88 -3.47
C ILE A 194 -3.93 -5.03 -2.71
N LEU A 195 -3.14 -4.70 -1.68
CA LEU A 195 -2.62 -5.66 -0.72
C LEU A 195 -3.67 -5.86 0.36
N VAL A 196 -4.27 -7.05 0.40
CA VAL A 196 -5.22 -7.42 1.45
C VAL A 196 -4.41 -7.95 2.61
N VAL A 197 -4.33 -7.18 3.68
CA VAL A 197 -3.57 -7.50 4.89
C VAL A 197 -4.49 -7.85 6.05
N SER A 198 -3.94 -8.53 7.04
CA SER A 198 -4.64 -8.95 8.25
C SER A 198 -3.85 -8.57 9.49
N ASN A 199 -4.35 -7.61 10.25
CA ASN A 199 -3.75 -7.20 11.51
C ASN A 199 -4.77 -7.41 12.64
N ASN A 200 -4.38 -8.14 13.70
CA ASN A 200 -5.23 -8.46 14.85
C ASN A 200 -6.61 -9.06 14.48
N GLY A 201 -6.66 -9.88 13.42
CA GLY A 201 -7.87 -10.54 12.93
C GLY A 201 -8.77 -9.69 12.04
N ALA A 202 -8.50 -8.40 11.89
CA ALA A 202 -9.22 -7.51 10.97
C ALA A 202 -8.52 -7.46 9.61
N SER A 203 -9.30 -7.60 8.53
CA SER A 203 -8.79 -7.50 7.15
C SER A 203 -8.96 -6.10 6.60
N MET A 204 -7.91 -5.59 5.95
CA MET A 204 -7.86 -4.24 5.40
C MET A 204 -7.14 -4.27 4.06
N GLY A 205 -7.51 -3.39 3.14
CA GLY A 205 -6.89 -3.26 1.84
C GLY A 205 -5.96 -2.04 1.81
N LEU A 206 -4.75 -2.22 1.29
CA LEU A 206 -3.78 -1.16 1.04
C LEU A 206 -3.57 -1.01 -0.47
N VAL A 207 -3.85 0.16 -1.03
CA VAL A 207 -3.54 0.44 -2.43
C VAL A 207 -2.06 0.83 -2.56
N VAL A 208 -1.38 0.15 -3.47
CA VAL A 208 0.04 0.34 -3.78
C VAL A 208 0.27 0.39 -5.30
N ASP A 209 1.39 0.95 -5.74
CA ASP A 209 1.62 1.25 -7.16
C ASP A 209 1.89 0.01 -7.98
N ARG A 210 2.70 -0.89 -7.43
CA ARG A 210 3.03 -2.19 -7.99
C ARG A 210 3.71 -3.05 -6.94
N VAL A 211 3.49 -4.34 -7.02
CA VAL A 211 4.28 -5.34 -6.31
C VAL A 211 5.53 -5.65 -7.15
N THR A 212 6.67 -5.88 -6.51
CA THR A 212 7.94 -6.17 -7.19
C THR A 212 8.36 -7.63 -6.99
N GLU A 213 8.73 -8.00 -5.77
CA GLU A 213 9.28 -9.31 -5.46
C GLU A 213 9.08 -9.68 -3.98
N VAL A 214 9.44 -10.89 -3.60
CA VAL A 214 9.50 -11.37 -2.21
C VAL A 214 10.96 -11.62 -1.89
N VAL A 215 11.42 -11.02 -0.80
CA VAL A 215 12.81 -11.12 -0.35
C VAL A 215 12.87 -11.77 1.02
N LYS A 216 13.99 -12.43 1.30
CA LYS A 216 14.31 -12.92 2.64
C LYS A 216 15.25 -11.92 3.30
N LEU A 217 14.80 -11.34 4.41
CA LEU A 217 15.62 -10.49 5.27
C LEU A 217 15.81 -11.17 6.61
N SER A 218 17.04 -11.14 7.10
CA SER A 218 17.28 -11.58 8.46
C SER A 218 16.77 -10.52 9.43
N LYS A 219 16.25 -10.94 10.59
CA LYS A 219 15.69 -10.01 11.57
C LYS A 219 16.73 -8.99 12.05
N SER A 220 18.00 -9.39 12.14
CA SER A 220 19.09 -8.50 12.50
C SER A 220 19.43 -7.44 11.42
N ALA A 221 19.01 -7.66 10.16
CA ALA A 221 19.21 -6.70 9.06
C ALA A 221 18.21 -5.53 9.08
N LEU A 222 17.23 -5.56 10.00
CA LEU A 222 16.26 -4.49 10.17
C LEU A 222 16.81 -3.42 11.12
N GLU A 223 17.04 -2.22 10.59
CA GLU A 223 17.48 -1.07 11.37
C GLU A 223 16.30 -0.20 11.79
N ALA A 224 16.44 0.49 12.92
CA ALA A 224 15.44 1.48 13.33
C ALA A 224 15.38 2.66 12.34
N PRO A 225 14.21 3.27 12.12
CA PRO A 225 14.09 4.42 11.24
C PRO A 225 15.02 5.57 11.68
N PRO A 226 15.71 6.26 10.76
CA PRO A 226 16.56 7.40 11.11
C PRO A 226 15.78 8.47 11.88
N THR A 227 16.32 8.91 13.03
CA THR A 227 15.64 9.85 13.95
C THR A 227 15.40 11.25 13.35
N LEU A 228 16.04 11.56 12.22
CA LEU A 228 15.93 12.85 11.49
C LEU A 228 14.71 12.93 10.55
N ILE A 229 13.94 11.85 10.38
CA ILE A 229 12.70 11.86 9.60
C ILE A 229 11.63 12.58 10.42
N ASN A 230 11.33 13.85 10.09
CA ASN A 230 10.50 14.74 10.90
C ASN A 230 9.06 14.21 11.18
N THR A 231 8.84 13.85 12.44
CA THR A 231 7.75 14.31 13.36
C THR A 231 6.28 13.92 13.11
N VAL A 232 5.87 13.30 11.99
CA VAL A 232 4.51 12.70 11.88
C VAL A 232 4.53 11.31 11.21
N ASN A 233 5.50 11.05 10.34
CA ASN A 233 5.59 9.79 9.60
C ASN A 233 6.49 8.74 10.26
N ALA A 234 7.39 9.11 11.18
CA ALA A 234 8.28 8.16 11.84
C ALA A 234 7.51 7.08 12.62
N ASP A 235 6.37 7.45 13.24
CA ASP A 235 5.50 6.50 13.95
C ASP A 235 4.78 5.53 12.99
N LEU A 236 4.72 5.83 11.69
CA LEU A 236 4.16 4.96 10.66
C LEU A 236 5.20 3.98 10.11
N LEU A 237 6.46 4.08 10.54
CA LEU A 237 7.54 3.20 10.12
C LEU A 237 7.91 2.25 11.26
N GLU A 238 8.06 0.98 10.93
CA GLU A 238 8.62 -0.03 11.82
C GLU A 238 10.15 -0.03 11.76
N GLY A 239 10.71 0.08 10.55
CA GLY A 239 12.14 -0.02 10.33
C GLY A 239 12.56 0.21 8.88
N VAL A 240 13.85 0.03 8.64
CA VAL A 240 14.45 0.05 7.30
C VAL A 240 15.32 -1.19 7.15
N GLY A 241 15.05 -2.00 6.13
CA GLY A 241 15.85 -3.15 5.76
C GLY A 241 16.81 -2.81 4.62
N ARG A 242 17.89 -3.59 4.49
CA ARG A 242 18.79 -3.53 3.33
C ARG A 242 18.81 -4.87 2.61
N TYR A 243 18.54 -4.87 1.31
CA TYR A 243 18.59 -6.05 0.45
C TYR A 243 19.33 -5.71 -0.85
N ASN A 244 20.42 -6.41 -1.16
CA ASN A 244 21.23 -6.17 -2.36
C ASN A 244 21.56 -4.67 -2.59
N ASP A 245 22.01 -3.98 -1.52
CA ASP A 245 22.27 -2.53 -1.48
C ASP A 245 21.07 -1.59 -1.69
N ARG A 246 19.86 -2.14 -1.87
CA ARG A 246 18.61 -1.38 -1.88
C ARG A 246 18.09 -1.17 -0.46
N LEU A 247 17.44 -0.04 -0.23
CA LEU A 247 16.74 0.25 1.02
C LEU A 247 15.28 -0.13 0.89
N LEU A 248 14.78 -0.87 1.87
CA LEU A 248 13.39 -1.30 1.96
C LEU A 248 12.75 -0.63 3.17
N ILE A 249 11.74 0.21 2.94
CA ILE A 249 11.03 0.91 4.01
C ILE A 249 9.94 -0.01 4.55
N ILE A 250 9.97 -0.30 5.85
CA ILE A 250 9.00 -1.21 6.47
C ILE A 250 7.97 -0.38 7.25
N PRO A 251 6.71 -0.29 6.78
CA PRO A 251 5.68 0.46 7.46
C PRO A 251 5.15 -0.31 8.67
N ASN A 252 4.86 0.39 9.75
CA ASN A 252 4.15 -0.17 10.90
C ASN A 252 2.66 -0.30 10.58
N LEU A 253 2.21 -1.49 10.18
CA LEU A 253 0.81 -1.69 9.76
C LEU A 253 -0.19 -1.34 10.86
N THR A 254 0.12 -1.61 12.13
CA THR A 254 -0.78 -1.26 13.24
C THR A 254 -1.06 0.24 13.27
N LYS A 255 -0.04 1.07 13.05
CA LYS A 255 -0.14 2.53 13.06
C LYS A 255 -0.72 3.08 11.77
N VAL A 256 -0.30 2.55 10.62
CA VAL A 256 -0.82 2.90 9.29
C VAL A 256 -2.33 2.67 9.21
N LEU A 257 -2.82 1.58 9.79
CA LEU A 257 -4.21 1.15 9.69
C LEU A 257 -5.13 1.76 10.75
N THR A 258 -4.58 2.49 11.74
CA THR A 258 -5.39 3.17 12.75
C THR A 258 -6.00 4.46 12.17
N LEU A 259 -7.32 4.58 12.26
CA LEU A 259 -8.06 5.82 11.99
C LEU A 259 -7.93 6.75 13.20
N ASN A 260 -7.11 7.79 13.09
CA ASN A 260 -6.96 8.83 14.11
C ASN A 260 -7.98 9.96 13.95
#